data_AF-A0A0M1J0T0-F1
#
_entry.id   AF-A0A0M1J0T0-F1
#
_cell.length_a   1.000
_cell.length_b   1.000
_cell.length_c   1.000
_cell.angle_alpha   90.00
_cell.angle_beta   90.00
_cell.angle_gamma   90.00
#
_symmetry.space_group_name_H-M   'P 1'
#
loop_
_entity.id
_entity.type
_entity.pdbx_description
1 polymer ?
#
loop_
_entity_poly.entity_id
_entity_poly.type
_entity_poly.pdbx_seq_one_letter_code
_entity_poly.pdbx_strand_id
1 'polypeptide(L)'
;MTKKGVNDTNNDTIDDGLSPFFKEYDDFFASHETPCSIDYQLYIDTMSCIGIEYMYNYLYNLSLENEFCNKFDISEINKLLKGYDKKWELLLINIFELVLINSLGLVICNEDLSRLNINNLDREIIKNKLEKLSTGELETELIGDVNILFS
;
A
#
# COMPACT_ATOMS: atom_id res chain seq x y z
N MET A 1 -12.39 13.89 4.49
CA MET A 1 -13.11 12.61 4.68
C MET A 1 -12.32 11.55 3.95
N THR A 2 -11.45 10.85 4.67
CA THR A 2 -10.86 9.57 4.22
C THR A 2 -12.03 8.62 3.93
N LYS A 3 -12.04 8.00 2.75
CA LYS A 3 -12.94 6.87 2.49
C LYS A 3 -12.73 5.88 3.63
N LYS A 4 -13.80 5.41 4.28
CA LYS A 4 -13.72 4.35 5.29
C LYS A 4 -12.90 3.20 4.67
N GLY A 5 -11.88 2.76 5.40
CA GLY A 5 -10.82 1.88 4.89
C GLY A 5 -11.43 0.64 4.26
N VAL A 6 -10.81 0.25 3.15
CA VAL A 6 -11.31 -0.83 2.31
C VAL A 6 -11.37 -2.15 3.09
N ASN A 7 -10.43 -2.38 4.01
CA ASN A 7 -10.19 -3.62 4.76
C ASN A 7 -10.35 -3.41 6.28
N ASP A 8 -10.85 -4.41 7.02
CA ASP A 8 -11.16 -4.27 8.46
C ASP A 8 -9.89 -4.03 9.28
N THR A 9 -8.79 -4.72 8.99
CA THR A 9 -7.49 -4.53 9.67
C THR A 9 -7.01 -3.06 9.67
N ASN A 10 -7.18 -2.37 8.54
CA ASN A 10 -6.78 -0.97 8.42
C ASN A 10 -7.69 -0.07 9.26
N ASN A 11 -9.00 -0.33 9.21
CA ASN A 11 -9.97 0.40 10.03
C ASN A 11 -9.68 0.19 11.52
N ASP A 12 -9.47 -1.05 11.97
CA ASP A 12 -9.19 -1.40 13.35
C ASP A 12 -7.89 -0.74 13.84
N THR A 13 -6.85 -0.70 12.99
CA THR A 13 -5.60 0.01 13.32
C THR A 13 -5.84 1.50 13.52
N ILE A 14 -6.58 2.16 12.62
CA ILE A 14 -6.84 3.61 12.68
C ILE A 14 -7.78 3.97 13.84
N ASP A 15 -8.86 3.22 14.01
CA ASP A 15 -9.95 3.54 14.94
C ASP A 15 -9.57 3.17 16.39
N ASP A 16 -8.96 2.00 16.59
CA ASP A 16 -8.68 1.45 17.92
C ASP A 16 -7.18 1.29 18.20
N GLY A 17 -6.41 0.78 17.23
CA GLY A 17 -5.01 0.39 17.42
C GLY A 17 -4.05 1.52 17.76
N LEU A 18 -4.26 2.69 17.16
CA LEU A 18 -3.45 3.90 17.39
C LEU A 18 -3.90 4.71 18.61
N SER A 19 -5.13 4.51 19.10
CA SER A 19 -5.69 5.34 20.17
C SER A 19 -4.87 5.34 21.47
N PRO A 20 -4.32 4.21 21.95
CA PRO A 20 -3.52 4.19 23.17
C PRO A 20 -2.30 5.10 23.10
N PHE A 21 -1.67 5.26 21.93
CA PHE A 21 -0.49 6.09 21.77
C PHE A 21 -0.80 7.54 22.15
N PHE A 22 -1.89 8.09 21.61
CA PHE A 22 -2.28 9.47 21.88
C PHE A 22 -2.82 9.72 23.30
N LYS A 23 -3.10 8.66 24.05
CA LYS A 23 -3.60 8.73 25.44
C LYS A 23 -2.49 8.54 26.46
N GLU A 24 -1.52 7.68 26.17
CA GLU A 24 -0.57 7.13 27.15
C GLU A 24 0.89 7.49 26.85
N TYR A 25 1.20 8.07 25.68
CA TYR A 25 2.56 8.46 25.34
C TYR A 25 3.10 9.52 26.33
N ASP A 26 4.24 9.19 26.96
CA ASP A 26 4.96 10.06 27.90
C ASP A 26 6.28 10.51 27.27
N ASP A 27 6.33 11.76 26.81
CA ASP A 27 7.48 12.36 26.15
C ASP A 27 8.63 12.70 27.11
N PHE A 28 8.37 12.80 28.42
CA PHE A 28 9.37 13.17 29.41
C PHE A 28 10.09 11.97 30.02
N PHE A 29 9.36 10.90 30.30
CA PHE A 29 9.86 9.75 31.06
C PHE A 29 9.89 8.44 30.26
N ALA A 30 9.11 8.32 29.19
CA ALA A 30 9.02 7.09 28.38
C ALA A 30 8.98 7.37 26.86
N SER A 31 9.76 8.36 26.39
CA SER A 31 9.67 8.88 25.01
C SER A 31 9.96 7.86 23.91
N HIS A 32 10.58 6.73 24.26
CA HIS A 32 10.92 5.61 23.38
C HIS A 32 9.82 4.54 23.32
N GLU A 33 8.89 4.55 24.27
CA GLU A 33 7.75 3.63 24.27
C GLU A 33 6.74 4.03 23.19
N THR A 34 6.14 3.03 22.56
CA THR A 34 5.12 3.23 21.52
C THR A 34 3.90 2.39 21.91
N PRO A 35 3.07 2.86 22.86
CA PRO A 35 1.91 2.10 23.31
C PRO A 35 0.85 2.13 22.21
N CYS A 36 0.89 1.18 21.28
CA CYS A 36 -0.10 0.99 20.23
C CYS A 36 -0.16 -0.47 19.79
N SER A 37 -1.28 -0.83 19.16
CA SER A 37 -1.44 -2.12 18.48
C SER A 37 -1.63 -1.85 16.99
N ILE A 38 -0.58 -2.02 16.20
CA ILE A 38 -0.62 -1.76 14.76
C ILE A 38 -0.62 -3.10 14.03
N ASP A 39 -1.78 -3.48 13.51
CA ASP A 39 -1.95 -4.72 12.73
C ASP A 39 -1.77 -4.49 11.22
N TYR A 40 -2.02 -3.26 10.74
CA TYR A 40 -1.79 -2.89 9.35
C TYR A 40 -0.33 -2.54 9.07
N GLN A 41 0.37 -3.46 8.39
CA GLN A 41 1.76 -3.29 7.95
C GLN A 41 1.84 -2.38 6.70
N LEU A 42 2.72 -1.38 6.76
CA LEU A 42 3.01 -0.50 5.62
C LEU A 42 3.96 -1.19 4.64
N TYR A 43 3.88 -0.81 3.37
CA TYR A 43 4.77 -1.29 2.33
C TYR A 43 6.19 -0.71 2.51
N ILE A 44 6.28 0.58 2.84
CA ILE A 44 7.52 1.22 3.25
C ILE A 44 7.51 1.32 4.77
N ASP A 45 8.14 0.35 5.42
CA ASP A 45 8.20 0.27 6.87
C ASP A 45 9.34 1.13 7.45
N THR A 46 9.11 1.68 8.64
CA THR A 46 10.04 2.51 9.41
C THR A 46 10.31 1.92 10.79
N MET A 47 10.46 0.58 10.88
CA MET A 47 10.72 -0.14 12.14
C MET A 47 11.99 0.31 12.89
N SER A 48 12.89 1.06 12.25
CA SER A 48 14.10 1.58 12.90
C SER A 48 13.84 2.74 13.87
N CYS A 49 12.69 3.41 13.73
CA CYS A 49 12.29 4.52 14.59
C CYS A 49 11.49 4.01 15.79
N ILE A 50 11.42 4.81 16.86
CA ILE A 50 10.64 4.51 18.07
C ILE A 50 9.88 5.75 18.57
N GLY A 51 8.87 5.54 19.41
CA GLY A 51 8.12 6.61 20.05
C GLY A 51 7.45 7.56 19.05
N ILE A 52 7.58 8.86 19.27
CA ILE A 52 6.96 9.89 18.42
C ILE A 52 7.50 9.91 16.99
N GLU A 53 8.78 9.58 16.79
CA GLU A 53 9.37 9.53 15.46
C GLU A 53 8.78 8.39 14.64
N TYR A 54 8.64 7.22 15.27
CA TYR A 54 7.94 6.09 14.66
C TYR A 54 6.50 6.45 14.30
N MET A 55 5.75 7.04 15.25
CA MET A 55 4.35 7.39 15.02
C MET A 55 4.19 8.40 13.88
N TYR A 56 5.04 9.42 13.83
CA TYR A 56 5.04 10.39 12.74
C TYR A 56 5.30 9.71 11.39
N ASN A 57 6.35 8.90 11.29
CA ASN A 57 6.72 8.22 10.06
C ASN A 57 5.64 7.22 9.60
N TYR A 58 5.06 6.48 10.54
CA TYR A 58 3.96 5.55 10.26
C TYR A 58 2.76 6.28 9.66
N LEU A 59 2.28 7.35 10.32
CA LEU A 59 1.13 8.12 9.83
C LEU A 59 1.40 8.83 8.52
N TYR A 60 2.63 9.35 8.34
CA TYR A 60 3.04 9.98 7.10
C TYR A 60 3.03 8.98 5.94
N ASN A 61 3.67 7.81 6.09
CA ASN A 61 3.68 6.77 5.06
C ASN A 61 2.28 6.22 4.79
N LEU A 62 1.48 5.96 5.83
CA LEU A 62 0.08 5.54 5.68
C LEU A 62 -0.74 6.58 4.89
N SER A 63 -0.48 7.88 5.09
CA SER A 63 -1.16 8.93 4.33
C SER A 63 -0.79 8.90 2.84
N LEU A 64 0.47 8.65 2.50
CA LEU A 64 0.94 8.53 1.11
C LEU A 64 0.34 7.29 0.42
N GLU A 65 0.32 6.15 1.11
CA GLU A 65 -0.33 4.92 0.62
C GLU A 65 -1.81 5.17 0.30
N ASN A 66 -2.52 5.83 1.22
CA ASN A 66 -3.93 6.17 1.05
C ASN A 66 -4.15 7.19 -0.08
N GLU A 67 -3.28 8.20 -0.21
CA GLU A 67 -3.34 9.17 -1.30
C GLU A 67 -3.24 8.48 -2.66
N PHE A 68 -2.28 7.56 -2.80
CA PHE A 68 -2.13 6.77 -4.03
C PHE A 68 -3.37 5.90 -4.31
N CYS A 69 -3.86 5.17 -3.32
CA CYS A 69 -5.07 4.34 -3.48
C CYS A 69 -6.30 5.19 -3.87
N ASN A 70 -6.39 6.42 -3.36
CA ASN A 70 -7.51 7.32 -3.66
C ASN A 70 -7.57 7.81 -5.11
N LYS A 71 -6.50 7.61 -5.90
CA LYS A 71 -6.52 7.87 -7.36
C LYS A 71 -7.43 6.90 -8.13
N PHE A 72 -7.76 5.74 -7.54
CA PHE A 72 -8.56 4.70 -8.19
C PHE A 72 -10.00 4.64 -7.65
N ASP A 73 -10.89 4.09 -8.47
CA ASP A 73 -12.27 3.82 -8.04
C ASP A 73 -12.27 2.73 -6.96
N ILE A 74 -13.03 2.99 -5.90
CA ILE A 74 -13.20 2.06 -4.78
C ILE A 74 -13.80 0.72 -5.24
N SER A 75 -14.65 0.72 -6.28
CA SER A 75 -15.22 -0.51 -6.83
C SER A 75 -14.16 -1.40 -7.46
N GLU A 76 -13.16 -0.81 -8.11
CA GLU A 76 -12.08 -1.57 -8.74
C GLU A 76 -11.09 -2.09 -7.71
N ILE A 77 -10.78 -1.30 -6.66
CA ILE A 77 -10.00 -1.80 -5.52
C ILE A 77 -10.71 -2.98 -4.86
N ASN A 78 -12.02 -2.89 -4.61
CA ASN A 78 -12.79 -4.00 -4.03
C ASN A 78 -12.78 -5.25 -4.92
N LYS A 79 -12.88 -5.09 -6.25
CA LYS A 79 -12.77 -6.21 -7.19
C LYS A 79 -11.39 -6.84 -7.17
N LEU A 80 -10.34 -6.02 -7.11
CA LEU A 80 -8.95 -6.49 -6.99
C LEU A 80 -8.77 -7.32 -5.72
N LEU A 81 -9.16 -6.80 -4.56
CA LEU A 81 -9.02 -7.49 -3.27
C LEU A 81 -9.82 -8.79 -3.24
N LYS A 82 -11.06 -8.78 -3.76
CA LYS A 82 -11.88 -9.97 -3.90
C LYS A 82 -11.30 -11.00 -4.87
N GLY A 83 -10.59 -10.54 -5.90
CA GLY A 83 -9.85 -11.39 -6.83
C GLY A 83 -8.60 -12.01 -6.19
N TYR A 84 -7.99 -11.32 -5.22
CA TYR A 84 -6.88 -11.82 -4.43
C TYR A 84 -7.32 -12.91 -3.45
N ASP A 85 -8.33 -12.66 -2.62
CA ASP A 85 -8.94 -13.65 -1.74
C ASP A 85 -10.42 -13.36 -1.48
N LYS A 86 -11.23 -14.40 -1.22
CA LYS A 86 -12.66 -14.21 -0.91
C LYS A 86 -12.92 -13.61 0.47
N LYS A 87 -11.98 -13.74 1.41
CA LYS A 87 -12.01 -13.24 2.78
C LYS A 87 -11.04 -12.07 2.97
N TRP A 88 -10.83 -11.29 1.92
CA TRP A 88 -9.88 -10.19 1.88
C TRP A 88 -10.07 -9.15 3.00
N GLU A 89 -11.31 -8.96 3.47
CA GLU A 89 -11.69 -8.07 4.60
C GLU A 89 -11.03 -8.48 5.93
N LEU A 90 -10.58 -9.72 6.07
CA LEU A 90 -9.95 -10.24 7.29
C LEU A 90 -8.43 -10.42 7.15
N LEU A 91 -7.87 -10.05 6.00
CA LEU A 91 -6.46 -10.27 5.73
C LEU A 91 -5.60 -9.13 6.27
N LEU A 92 -4.44 -9.49 6.82
CA LEU A 92 -3.36 -8.55 7.14
C LEU A 92 -2.56 -8.26 5.85
N ILE A 93 -3.19 -7.60 4.89
CA ILE A 93 -2.59 -7.24 3.60
C ILE A 93 -2.47 -5.74 3.46
N ASN A 94 -1.36 -5.29 2.88
CA ASN A 94 -1.20 -3.91 2.46
C ASN A 94 -2.00 -3.67 1.18
N ILE A 95 -2.99 -2.78 1.24
CA ILE A 95 -3.86 -2.51 0.08
C ILE A 95 -3.07 -1.76 -1.00
N PHE A 96 -2.23 -0.80 -0.58
CA PHE A 96 -1.41 -0.01 -1.48
C PHE A 96 -0.48 -0.87 -2.33
N GLU A 97 0.14 -1.91 -1.75
CA GLU A 97 1.00 -2.85 -2.47
C GLU A 97 0.25 -3.52 -3.63
N LEU A 98 -0.96 -4.04 -3.37
CA LEU A 98 -1.76 -4.70 -4.41
C LEU A 98 -2.17 -3.72 -5.51
N VAL A 99 -2.57 -2.50 -5.15
CA VAL A 99 -2.94 -1.44 -6.09
C VAL A 99 -1.72 -1.01 -6.92
N LEU A 100 -0.55 -0.83 -6.29
CA LEU A 100 0.70 -0.48 -6.95
C LEU A 100 1.13 -1.55 -7.96
N ILE A 101 1.17 -2.81 -7.55
CA ILE A 101 1.57 -3.93 -8.44
C ILE A 101 0.64 -4.03 -9.64
N ASN A 102 -0.68 -3.91 -9.44
CA ASN A 102 -1.64 -4.04 -10.54
C ASN A 102 -1.61 -2.85 -11.49
N SER A 103 -1.49 -1.63 -10.95
CA SER A 103 -1.34 -0.42 -11.77
C SER A 103 -0.04 -0.42 -12.57
N LEU A 104 1.08 -0.82 -11.96
CA LEU A 104 2.37 -0.97 -12.64
C LEU A 104 2.30 -1.98 -13.79
N GLY A 105 1.67 -3.14 -13.58
CA GLY A 105 1.46 -4.11 -14.65
C GLY A 105 0.62 -3.57 -15.82
N LEU A 106 -0.36 -2.70 -15.55
CA LEU A 106 -1.13 -2.04 -16.60
C LEU A 106 -0.29 -1.01 -17.37
N VAL A 107 0.60 -0.26 -16.70
CA VAL A 107 1.56 0.62 -17.37
C VAL A 107 2.48 -0.18 -18.30
N ILE A 108 3.03 -1.30 -17.82
CA ILE A 108 3.90 -2.20 -18.59
C ILE A 108 3.19 -2.69 -19.87
N CYS A 109 1.88 -3.00 -19.76
CA CYS A 109 1.04 -3.41 -20.89
C CYS A 109 0.55 -2.25 -21.77
N ASN A 110 0.79 -0.99 -21.38
CA ASN A 110 0.21 0.21 -21.99
C ASN A 110 -1.33 0.14 -22.04
N GLU A 111 -1.92 -0.28 -20.93
CA GLU A 111 -3.37 -0.48 -20.73
C GLU A 111 -3.97 0.60 -19.82
N ASP A 112 -5.30 0.69 -19.80
CA ASP A 112 -6.01 1.67 -18.98
C ASP A 112 -5.89 1.37 -17.47
N LEU A 113 -5.33 2.33 -16.73
CA LEU A 113 -5.18 2.29 -15.27
C LEU A 113 -6.51 2.19 -14.52
N SER A 114 -7.61 2.67 -15.11
CA SER A 114 -8.93 2.63 -14.47
C SER A 114 -9.42 1.20 -14.24
N ARG A 115 -8.85 0.20 -14.92
CA ARG A 115 -9.24 -1.21 -14.77
C ARG A 115 -8.69 -1.86 -13.50
N LEU A 116 -7.51 -1.43 -13.05
CA LEU A 116 -6.80 -1.92 -11.85
C LEU A 116 -6.78 -3.47 -11.69
N ASN A 117 -6.75 -4.21 -12.79
CA ASN A 117 -6.81 -5.67 -12.75
C ASN A 117 -5.99 -6.25 -13.89
N ILE A 118 -5.13 -7.22 -13.60
CA ILE A 118 -4.26 -7.90 -14.58
C ILE A 118 -4.88 -9.27 -14.95
N ASN A 119 -5.24 -9.43 -16.23
CA ASN A 119 -5.78 -10.66 -16.80
C ASN A 119 -4.65 -11.59 -17.31
N ASN A 120 -5.01 -12.77 -17.83
CA ASN A 120 -4.02 -13.74 -18.29
C ASN A 120 -3.18 -13.26 -19.48
N LEU A 121 -3.77 -12.50 -20.41
CA LEU A 121 -3.03 -11.93 -21.54
C LEU A 121 -2.02 -10.89 -21.06
N ASP A 122 -2.44 -10.02 -20.13
CA ASP A 122 -1.54 -9.02 -19.52
C ASP A 122 -0.34 -9.69 -18.85
N ARG A 123 -0.55 -10.79 -18.13
CA ARG A 123 0.54 -11.55 -17.48
C ARG A 123 1.56 -12.06 -18.50
N GLU A 124 1.10 -12.57 -19.63
CA GLU A 124 2.00 -13.00 -20.70
C GLU A 124 2.75 -11.83 -21.33
N ILE A 125 2.11 -10.67 -21.51
CA ILE A 125 2.78 -9.45 -22.01
C ILE A 125 3.86 -9.00 -21.03
N ILE A 126 3.51 -8.86 -19.75
CA ILE A 126 4.45 -8.46 -18.68
C ILE A 126 5.63 -9.42 -18.65
N LYS A 127 5.38 -10.73 -18.61
CA LYS A 127 6.42 -11.75 -18.60
C LYS A 127 7.35 -11.63 -19.82
N ASN A 128 6.78 -11.57 -21.03
CA ASN A 128 7.56 -11.49 -22.27
C ASN A 128 8.37 -10.19 -22.41
N LYS A 129 7.90 -9.08 -21.80
CA LYS A 129 8.62 -7.81 -21.78
C LYS A 129 9.79 -7.87 -20.78
N LEU A 130 9.52 -8.33 -19.55
CA LEU A 130 10.51 -8.34 -18.47
C LEU A 130 11.58 -9.44 -18.63
N GLU A 131 11.25 -10.63 -19.15
CA GLU A 131 12.22 -11.73 -19.31
C GLU A 131 13.38 -11.43 -20.27
N LYS A 132 13.24 -10.41 -21.13
CA LYS A 132 14.25 -10.03 -22.12
C LYS A 132 15.29 -9.05 -21.58
N LEU A 133 15.07 -8.51 -20.40
CA LEU A 133 15.86 -7.43 -19.83
C LEU A 133 16.86 -7.98 -18.80
N SER A 134 18.07 -7.44 -18.80
CA SER A 134 19.01 -7.64 -17.70
C SER A 134 18.54 -6.92 -16.43
N THR A 135 19.12 -7.23 -15.27
CA THR A 135 18.73 -6.60 -13.99
C THR A 135 18.84 -5.07 -14.02
N GLY A 136 19.88 -4.50 -14.64
CA GLY A 136 20.02 -3.04 -14.73
C GLY A 136 19.02 -2.39 -15.68
N GLU A 137 18.64 -3.09 -16.76
CA GLU A 137 17.60 -2.64 -17.68
C GLU A 137 16.21 -2.73 -17.05
N LEU A 138 15.95 -3.80 -16.28
CA LEU A 138 14.71 -3.96 -15.51
C LEU A 138 14.50 -2.81 -14.54
N GLU A 139 15.52 -2.47 -13.74
CA GLU A 139 15.44 -1.36 -12.80
C GLU A 139 15.13 -0.04 -13.52
N THR A 140 15.84 0.24 -14.61
CA THR A 140 15.63 1.47 -15.39
C THR A 140 14.23 1.55 -15.99
N GLU A 141 13.74 0.46 -16.59
CA GLU A 141 12.40 0.39 -17.18
C GLU A 141 11.31 0.56 -16.12
N LEU A 142 11.41 -0.19 -15.01
CA LEU A 142 10.42 -0.14 -13.94
C LEU A 142 10.38 1.23 -13.24
N ILE A 143 11.52 1.90 -13.07
CA ILE A 143 11.55 3.28 -12.57
C ILE A 143 10.81 4.22 -13.54
N GLY A 144 11.00 4.04 -14.85
CA GLY A 144 10.27 4.77 -15.88
C GLY A 144 8.76 4.58 -15.78
N ASP A 145 8.32 3.32 -15.66
CA ASP A 145 6.90 2.95 -15.55
C ASP A 145 6.28 3.46 -14.24
N VAL A 146 7.02 3.39 -13.13
CA VAL A 146 6.59 3.93 -11.83
C VAL A 146 6.39 5.45 -11.90
N ASN A 147 7.27 6.18 -12.58
CA ASN A 147 7.11 7.64 -12.71
C ASN A 147 5.80 8.04 -13.39
N ILE A 148 5.24 7.20 -14.27
CA ILE A 148 3.94 7.44 -14.91
C ILE A 148 2.78 7.36 -13.89
N LEU A 149 2.91 6.52 -12.86
CA LEU A 149 1.88 6.38 -11.81
C LEU A 149 1.86 7.55 -10.81
N PHE A 150 2.99 8.23 -10.66
CA PHE A 150 3.18 9.32 -9.71
C PHE A 150 3.19 10.71 -10.35
N SER A 151 3.17 10.81 -11.68
CA SER A 151 2.96 12.06 -12.43
C SER A 151 1.52 12.56 -12.35
#